data_AF-A0A939TU71-F1
#
_entry.id   AF-A0A939TU71-F1
#
_cell.length_a   1.000
_cell.length_b   1.000
_cell.length_c   1.000
_cell.angle_alpha   90.00
_cell.angle_beta   90.00
_cell.angle_gamma   90.00
#
_symmetry.space_group_name_H-M   'P 1'
#
loop_
_entity.id
_entity.type
_entity.pdbx_description
1 polymer ?
#
loop_
_entity_poly.entity_id
_entity_poly.type
_entity_poly.pdbx_seq_one_letter_code
_entity_poly.pdbx_strand_id
1 'polypeptide(L)'
;MDWVVFADGAREISAVLLEYVKVLAWPLLVLTGLIMFRSSLRDVLGRIRSASGWGGKVELDAAARKAAEDSEEIPELADAEPSPSDGGGRDHPEAVLGRFIIAFAKLEVVVRDTAVALHVPEAGHSLRTLARKLRRLGFISAETEGLAYEVQSMRNEIIHHADRITFESGWVDNFIEATTNLERVLRSVGRKGDPAEEVGAPGA
;
A
#
# COMPACT_ATOMS: atom_id res chain seq x y z
N MET A 1 23.08 -53.21 46.87
CA MET A 1 23.41 -52.90 45.46
C MET A 1 22.41 -51.83 45.07
N ASP A 2 22.88 -50.60 45.08
CA ASP A 2 22.09 -49.47 45.55
C ASP A 2 21.33 -48.81 44.40
N TRP A 3 20.03 -49.08 44.35
CA TRP A 3 19.08 -48.46 43.43
C TRP A 3 19.11 -46.91 43.45
N VAL A 4 19.54 -46.32 44.57
CA VAL A 4 19.69 -44.87 44.73
C VAL A 4 20.80 -44.31 43.83
N VAL A 5 21.94 -45.01 43.73
CA VAL A 5 23.07 -44.57 42.88
C VAL A 5 22.70 -44.61 41.40
N PHE A 6 21.87 -45.59 41.00
CA PHE A 6 21.38 -45.68 39.62
C PHE A 6 20.38 -44.56 39.29
N ALA A 7 19.51 -44.19 40.23
CA ALA A 7 18.52 -43.13 40.05
C ALA A 7 19.16 -41.74 39.93
N ASP A 8 20.22 -41.47 40.70
CA ASP A 8 20.93 -40.18 40.63
C ASP A 8 21.72 -40.05 39.32
N GLY A 9 22.40 -41.12 38.88
CA GLY A 9 23.09 -41.11 37.58
C GLY A 9 22.15 -40.86 36.39
N ALA A 10 20.93 -41.40 36.42
CA ALA A 10 19.95 -41.17 35.34
C ALA A 10 19.46 -39.71 35.27
N ARG A 11 19.39 -39.01 36.41
CA ARG A 11 18.96 -37.60 36.47
C ARG A 11 20.02 -36.66 35.90
N GLU A 12 21.28 -36.89 36.24
CA GLU A 12 22.40 -36.10 35.72
C GLU A 12 22.50 -36.23 34.19
N ILE A 13 22.39 -37.46 33.66
CA ILE A 13 22.40 -37.70 32.21
C ILE A 13 21.22 -37.00 31.51
N SER A 14 20.03 -37.03 32.11
CA SER A 14 18.83 -36.40 31.54
C SER A 14 18.94 -34.87 31.50
N ALA A 15 19.52 -34.25 32.53
CA ALA A 15 19.75 -32.81 32.56
C ALA A 15 20.72 -32.36 31.46
N VAL A 16 21.83 -33.08 31.30
CA VAL A 16 22.82 -32.81 30.25
C VAL A 16 22.20 -32.99 28.86
N LEU A 17 21.46 -34.07 28.62
CA LEU A 17 20.77 -34.29 27.35
C LEU A 17 19.77 -33.17 27.02
N LEU A 18 19.03 -32.68 28.01
CA LEU A 18 18.07 -31.59 27.81
C LEU A 18 18.77 -30.29 27.38
N GLU A 19 19.93 -29.98 27.96
CA GLU A 19 20.72 -28.82 27.56
C GLU A 19 21.22 -28.94 26.12
N TYR A 20 21.73 -30.11 25.72
CA TYR A 20 22.14 -30.35 24.33
C TYR A 20 20.97 -30.21 23.34
N VAL A 21 19.79 -30.74 23.68
CA VAL A 21 18.60 -30.61 22.84
C VAL A 21 18.18 -29.15 22.68
N LYS A 22 18.21 -28.35 23.75
CA LYS A 22 17.89 -26.91 23.69
C LYS A 22 18.86 -26.14 22.79
N VAL A 23 20.15 -26.46 22.85
CA VAL A 23 21.17 -25.82 21.99
C VAL A 23 20.96 -26.20 20.53
N LEU A 24 20.57 -27.45 20.23
CA LEU A 24 20.32 -27.91 18.86
C LEU A 24 18.98 -27.48 18.27
N ALA A 25 17.98 -27.21 19.11
CA ALA A 25 16.65 -26.79 18.66
C ALA A 25 16.70 -25.48 17.86
N TRP A 26 17.55 -24.53 18.26
CA TRP A 26 17.68 -23.24 17.58
C TRP A 26 18.25 -23.33 16.16
N PRO A 27 19.42 -23.95 15.92
CA PRO A 27 19.93 -24.20 14.58
C PRO A 27 18.95 -24.95 13.70
N LEU A 28 18.25 -25.95 14.26
CA LEU A 28 17.25 -26.72 13.51
C LEU A 28 16.06 -25.84 13.09
N LEU A 29 15.58 -24.98 13.97
CA LEU A 29 14.49 -24.05 13.67
C LEU A 29 14.90 -23.00 12.63
N VAL A 30 16.11 -22.44 12.75
CA VAL A 30 16.68 -21.50 11.76
C VAL A 30 16.84 -22.18 10.41
N LEU A 31 17.37 -23.40 10.38
CA LEU A 31 17.56 -24.18 9.15
C LEU A 31 16.20 -24.49 8.48
N THR A 32 15.21 -24.88 9.27
CA THR A 32 13.85 -25.17 8.78
C THR A 32 13.20 -23.92 8.22
N GLY A 33 13.30 -22.79 8.92
CA GLY A 33 12.82 -21.49 8.45
C GLY A 33 13.52 -21.08 7.15
N LEU A 34 14.84 -21.20 7.08
CA LEU A 34 15.61 -20.87 5.88
C LEU A 34 15.18 -21.72 4.67
N ILE A 35 14.95 -23.02 4.88
CA ILE A 35 14.48 -23.93 3.82
C ILE A 35 13.06 -23.55 3.36
N MET A 36 12.16 -23.22 4.30
CA MET A 36 10.77 -22.85 3.99
C MET A 36 10.70 -21.51 3.24
N PHE A 37 11.54 -20.55 3.60
CA PHE A 37 11.54 -19.21 2.99
C PHE A 37 12.53 -19.05 1.82
N ARG A 38 13.28 -20.10 1.45
CA ARG A 38 14.30 -20.00 0.38
C ARG A 38 13.73 -19.55 -0.96
N SER A 39 12.49 -19.90 -1.28
CA SER A 39 11.83 -19.46 -2.52
C SER A 39 11.52 -17.97 -2.48
N SER A 40 10.87 -17.50 -1.41
CA SER A 40 10.55 -16.08 -1.21
C SER A 40 11.80 -15.20 -1.14
N LEU A 41 12.86 -15.68 -0.45
CA LEU A 41 14.15 -14.98 -0.39
C LEU A 41 14.82 -14.89 -1.77
N ARG A 42 14.72 -15.94 -2.60
CA ARG A 42 15.24 -15.90 -3.98
C ARG A 42 14.49 -14.91 -4.85
N ASP A 43 13.17 -14.81 -4.73
CA ASP A 43 12.39 -13.85 -5.50
C ASP A 43 12.74 -12.40 -5.10
N VAL A 44 12.84 -12.13 -3.79
CA VAL A 44 13.20 -10.80 -3.28
C VAL A 44 14.64 -10.44 -3.66
N LEU A 45 15.60 -11.35 -3.49
CA LEU A 45 16.99 -11.13 -3.88
C LEU A 45 17.15 -11.01 -5.40
N GLY A 46 16.36 -11.75 -6.17
CA GLY A 46 16.29 -11.63 -7.63
C GLY A 46 15.87 -10.23 -8.03
N ARG A 47 14.83 -9.69 -7.39
CA ARG A 47 14.36 -8.32 -7.64
C ARG A 47 15.38 -7.26 -7.24
N ILE A 48 16.05 -7.41 -6.09
CA ILE A 48 17.10 -6.47 -5.65
C ILE A 48 18.32 -6.52 -6.57
N ARG A 49 18.73 -7.71 -7.01
CA ARG A 49 19.85 -7.90 -7.93
C ARG A 49 19.54 -7.31 -9.32
N SER A 50 18.30 -7.46 -9.78
CA SER A 50 17.82 -6.84 -11.02
C SER A 50 17.83 -5.31 -10.95
N ALA A 51 17.52 -4.75 -9.77
CA ALA A 51 17.54 -3.31 -9.53
C ALA A 51 18.96 -2.73 -9.36
N SER A 52 19.94 -3.53 -8.92
CA SER A 52 21.32 -3.05 -8.69
C SER A 52 22.25 -3.20 -9.90
N GLY A 53 21.83 -3.90 -10.95
CA GLY A 53 22.67 -4.25 -12.10
C GLY A 53 22.72 -3.22 -13.24
N TRP A 54 21.83 -2.22 -13.26
CA TRP A 54 21.70 -1.27 -14.37
C TRP A 54 22.04 0.16 -13.90
N GLY A 55 23.32 0.53 -13.92
CA GLY A 55 23.82 1.91 -13.93
C GLY A 55 23.69 2.79 -12.66
N GLY A 56 22.75 2.55 -11.75
CA GLY A 56 22.37 3.53 -10.72
C GLY A 56 23.30 3.73 -9.51
N LYS A 57 24.31 2.87 -9.31
CA LYS A 57 25.19 2.98 -8.13
C LYS A 57 26.19 4.13 -8.20
N VAL A 58 26.45 4.67 -9.39
CA VAL A 58 27.39 5.79 -9.58
C VAL A 58 26.68 7.14 -9.52
N GLU A 59 25.41 7.20 -9.89
CA GLU A 59 24.63 8.45 -9.84
C GLU A 59 24.02 8.75 -8.46
N LEU A 60 23.68 7.72 -7.67
CA LEU A 60 23.15 7.91 -6.32
C LEU A 60 24.16 8.53 -5.34
N ASP A 61 25.45 8.19 -5.46
CA ASP A 61 26.49 8.74 -4.59
C ASP A 61 26.83 10.20 -4.97
N ALA A 62 26.69 10.55 -6.26
CA ALA A 62 26.82 11.91 -6.76
C ALA A 62 25.59 12.78 -6.40
N ALA A 63 24.38 12.23 -6.50
CA ALA A 63 23.15 12.92 -6.15
C ALA A 63 23.01 13.13 -4.63
N ALA A 64 23.42 12.15 -3.80
CA ALA A 64 23.41 12.30 -2.36
C ALA A 64 24.41 13.34 -1.85
N ARG A 65 25.59 13.45 -2.47
CA ARG A 65 26.57 14.51 -2.14
C ARG A 65 26.08 15.90 -2.55
N LYS A 66 25.48 16.01 -3.72
CA LYS A 66 24.94 17.30 -4.20
C LYS A 66 23.76 17.80 -3.35
N ALA A 67 22.87 16.89 -2.93
CA ALA A 67 21.76 17.22 -2.05
C ALA A 67 22.21 17.62 -0.63
N ALA A 68 23.36 17.12 -0.16
CA ALA A 68 23.92 17.52 1.12
C ALA A 68 24.58 18.92 1.05
N GLU A 69 25.25 19.26 -0.05
CA GLU A 69 25.82 20.60 -0.28
C GLU A 69 24.72 21.67 -0.45
N ASP A 70 23.63 21.36 -1.17
CA ASP A 70 22.53 22.30 -1.41
C ASP A 70 21.65 22.54 -0.15
N SER A 71 21.82 21.74 0.91
CA SER A 71 21.01 21.84 2.13
C SER A 71 21.60 22.75 3.21
N GLU A 72 22.85 23.22 3.05
CA GLU A 72 23.48 24.20 3.96
C GLU A 72 23.08 25.66 3.64
N GLU A 73 22.44 25.92 2.50
CA GLU A 73 22.06 27.27 2.06
C GLU A 73 20.55 27.57 2.12
N ILE A 74 19.76 26.90 2.96
CA ILE A 74 18.33 27.23 3.09
C ILE A 74 18.16 28.37 4.13
N PRO A 75 17.80 29.61 3.72
CA PRO A 75 17.48 30.68 4.65
C PRO A 75 16.15 30.33 5.35
N GLU A 76 16.07 30.55 6.66
CA GLU A 76 14.83 30.38 7.44
C GLU A 76 13.67 31.14 6.77
N LEU A 77 12.69 30.38 6.27
CA LEU A 77 11.56 30.91 5.51
C LEU A 77 10.62 31.69 6.43
N ALA A 78 10.61 33.00 6.26
CA ALA A 78 9.51 33.87 6.66
C ALA A 78 8.29 33.56 5.79
N ASP A 79 7.14 33.50 6.48
CA ASP A 79 5.80 33.19 5.99
C ASP A 79 5.47 33.82 4.62
N ALA A 80 5.19 32.97 3.62
CA ALA A 80 4.60 33.38 2.35
C ALA A 80 3.34 32.54 2.08
N GLU A 81 2.18 33.19 2.14
CA GLU A 81 0.91 32.59 1.75
C GLU A 81 0.92 32.20 0.25
N PRO A 82 0.32 31.05 -0.12
CA PRO A 82 0.37 30.57 -1.49
C PRO A 82 -0.58 31.37 -2.40
N SER A 83 0.00 32.15 -3.31
CA SER A 83 -0.68 32.79 -4.42
C SER A 83 -1.01 31.78 -5.54
N PRO A 84 -2.21 31.81 -6.16
CA PRO A 84 -2.58 30.90 -7.23
C PRO A 84 -1.94 31.35 -8.55
N SER A 85 -0.84 30.70 -8.92
CA SER A 85 -0.13 30.92 -10.18
C SER A 85 -0.71 30.05 -11.31
N ASP A 86 -1.56 30.67 -12.13
CA ASP A 86 -1.81 30.27 -13.52
C ASP A 86 -0.51 30.48 -14.33
N GLY A 87 0.17 29.40 -14.68
CA GLY A 87 1.37 29.49 -15.51
C GLY A 87 1.75 28.11 -16.02
N GLY A 88 1.76 27.94 -17.34
CA GLY A 88 2.19 26.75 -18.08
C GLY A 88 3.67 26.42 -17.93
N GLY A 89 4.13 26.32 -16.69
CA GLY A 89 5.41 25.76 -16.31
C GLY A 89 5.35 24.26 -16.42
N ARG A 90 6.45 23.67 -16.88
CA ARG A 90 6.66 22.22 -16.89
C ARG A 90 6.19 21.66 -15.55
N ASP A 91 5.12 20.88 -15.59
CA ASP A 91 4.53 20.23 -14.44
C ASP A 91 5.65 19.55 -13.65
N HIS A 92 6.07 20.16 -12.53
CA HIS A 92 7.09 19.55 -11.68
C HIS A 92 6.55 18.18 -11.26
N PRO A 93 7.34 17.10 -11.34
CA PRO A 93 6.86 15.73 -11.08
C PRO A 93 6.22 15.60 -9.69
N GLU A 94 6.66 16.40 -8.73
CA GLU A 94 6.10 16.52 -7.38
C GLU A 94 4.68 17.09 -7.38
N ALA A 95 4.40 18.11 -8.20
CA ALA A 95 3.06 18.68 -8.32
C ALA A 95 2.10 17.67 -8.96
N VAL A 96 2.56 16.93 -9.98
CA VAL A 96 1.82 15.85 -10.64
C VAL A 96 1.44 14.75 -9.66
N LEU A 97 2.41 14.28 -8.86
CA LEU A 97 2.19 13.30 -7.81
C LEU A 97 1.26 13.83 -6.72
N GLY A 98 1.38 15.10 -6.35
CA GLY A 98 0.49 15.77 -5.40
C GLY A 98 -0.97 15.73 -5.85
N ARG A 99 -1.24 16.10 -7.11
CA ARG A 99 -2.60 16.04 -7.70
C ARG A 99 -3.17 14.61 -7.65
N PHE A 100 -2.34 13.62 -7.99
CA PHE A 100 -2.70 12.20 -7.93
C PHE A 100 -3.10 11.76 -6.52
N ILE A 101 -2.26 12.04 -5.52
CA ILE A 101 -2.50 11.64 -4.12
C ILE A 101 -3.79 12.29 -3.59
N ILE A 102 -3.99 13.57 -3.89
CA ILE A 102 -5.20 14.30 -3.47
C ILE A 102 -6.46 13.70 -4.11
N ALA A 103 -6.44 13.39 -5.41
CA ALA A 103 -7.58 12.79 -6.10
C ALA A 103 -7.92 11.41 -5.51
N PHE A 104 -6.91 10.58 -5.25
CA PHE A 104 -7.13 9.26 -4.65
C PHE A 104 -7.65 9.34 -3.21
N ALA A 105 -7.11 10.24 -2.38
CA ALA A 105 -7.58 10.44 -1.01
C ALA A 105 -9.06 10.86 -0.96
N LYS A 106 -9.50 11.73 -1.88
CA LYS A 106 -10.91 12.09 -2.03
C LYS A 106 -11.77 10.88 -2.36
N LEU A 107 -11.33 10.04 -3.30
CA LEU A 107 -12.03 8.80 -3.66
C LEU A 107 -12.12 7.84 -2.46
N GLU A 108 -11.06 7.70 -1.66
CA GLU A 108 -11.07 6.84 -0.45
C GLU A 108 -12.12 7.30 0.58
N VAL A 109 -12.29 8.60 0.77
CA VAL A 109 -13.35 9.15 1.63
C VAL A 109 -14.72 8.73 1.10
N VAL A 110 -14.99 8.92 -0.19
CA VAL A 110 -16.27 8.53 -0.80
C VAL A 110 -16.53 7.03 -0.74
N VAL A 111 -15.50 6.21 -0.93
CA VAL A 111 -15.58 4.74 -0.76
C VAL A 111 -16.02 4.40 0.66
N ARG A 112 -15.42 5.03 1.68
CA ARG A 112 -15.76 4.80 3.08
C ARG A 112 -17.20 5.23 3.38
N ASP A 113 -17.58 6.44 2.96
CA ASP A 113 -18.93 6.97 3.17
C ASP A 113 -19.99 6.09 2.51
N THR A 114 -19.72 5.63 1.28
CA THR A 114 -20.61 4.72 0.55
C THR A 114 -20.74 3.37 1.26
N ALA A 115 -19.63 2.84 1.79
CA ALA A 115 -19.65 1.60 2.55
C ALA A 115 -20.47 1.72 3.85
N VAL A 116 -20.39 2.86 4.53
CA VAL A 116 -21.22 3.16 5.72
C VAL A 116 -22.69 3.26 5.34
N ALA A 117 -23.04 4.03 4.30
CA ALA A 117 -24.42 4.20 3.84
C ALA A 117 -25.09 2.86 3.50
N LEU A 118 -24.34 1.95 2.87
CA LEU A 118 -24.83 0.62 2.49
C LEU A 118 -24.74 -0.43 3.60
N HIS A 119 -24.34 -0.07 4.82
CA HIS A 119 -24.18 -0.98 5.95
C HIS A 119 -23.19 -2.14 5.66
N VAL A 120 -22.10 -1.83 4.94
CA VAL A 120 -21.02 -2.77 4.59
C VAL A 120 -19.63 -2.23 4.99
N PRO A 121 -19.45 -1.82 6.26
CA PRO A 121 -18.26 -1.07 6.70
C PRO A 121 -16.94 -1.82 6.46
N GLU A 122 -16.95 -3.15 6.52
CA GLU A 122 -15.77 -3.98 6.27
C GLU A 122 -15.21 -3.84 4.85
N ALA A 123 -16.03 -3.38 3.90
CA ALA A 123 -15.62 -3.12 2.53
C ALA A 123 -15.01 -1.71 2.32
N GLY A 124 -15.16 -0.80 3.29
CA GLY A 124 -14.73 0.60 3.17
C GLY A 124 -13.22 0.83 3.18
N HIS A 125 -12.42 -0.19 3.48
CA HIS A 125 -10.95 -0.10 3.51
C HIS A 125 -10.28 -0.33 2.15
N SER A 126 -11.02 -0.84 1.15
CA SER A 126 -10.46 -1.14 -0.16
C SER A 126 -11.49 -0.89 -1.25
N LEU A 127 -11.18 0.02 -2.17
CA LEU A 127 -12.00 0.32 -3.34
C LEU A 127 -12.35 -0.96 -4.12
N ARG A 128 -11.37 -1.87 -4.29
CA ARG A 128 -11.56 -3.18 -4.93
C ARG A 128 -12.61 -4.04 -4.21
N THR A 129 -12.52 -4.13 -2.88
CA THR A 129 -13.44 -4.94 -2.08
C THR A 129 -14.85 -4.37 -2.12
N LEU A 130 -14.99 -3.04 -2.00
CA LEU A 130 -16.28 -2.37 -2.13
C LEU A 130 -16.88 -2.57 -3.52
N ALA A 131 -16.15 -2.25 -4.58
CA ALA A 131 -16.65 -2.35 -5.96
C ALA A 131 -17.12 -3.77 -6.30
N ARG A 132 -16.36 -4.80 -5.91
CA ARG A 132 -16.77 -6.20 -6.07
C ARG A 132 -18.07 -6.52 -5.34
N LYS A 133 -18.25 -6.00 -4.12
CA LYS A 133 -19.47 -6.20 -3.33
C LYS A 133 -20.65 -5.47 -3.97
N LEU A 134 -20.47 -4.22 -4.39
CA LEU A 134 -21.49 -3.43 -5.09
C LEU A 134 -21.95 -4.10 -6.38
N ARG A 135 -21.03 -4.68 -7.17
CA ARG A 135 -21.41 -5.43 -8.37
C ARG A 135 -22.24 -6.66 -8.03
N ARG A 136 -21.83 -7.45 -7.02
CA ARG A 136 -22.60 -8.63 -6.57
C ARG A 136 -24.02 -8.27 -6.11
N LEU A 137 -24.18 -7.09 -5.53
CA LEU A 137 -25.47 -6.53 -5.13
C LEU A 137 -26.24 -5.86 -6.28
N GLY A 138 -25.65 -5.78 -7.49
CA GLY A 138 -26.29 -5.18 -8.67
C GLY A 138 -26.29 -3.65 -8.69
N PHE A 139 -25.56 -2.99 -7.80
CA PHE A 139 -25.51 -1.52 -7.74
C PHE A 139 -24.64 -0.88 -8.82
N ILE A 140 -23.62 -1.60 -9.30
CA ILE A 140 -22.71 -1.15 -10.36
C ILE A 140 -22.49 -2.24 -11.39
N SER A 141 -22.06 -1.85 -12.58
CA SER A 141 -21.75 -2.79 -13.67
C SER A 141 -20.37 -3.44 -13.52
N ALA A 142 -20.07 -4.42 -14.37
CA ALA A 142 -18.76 -5.09 -14.39
C ALA A 142 -17.64 -4.15 -14.86
N GLU A 143 -17.96 -3.24 -15.77
CA GLU A 143 -17.04 -2.22 -16.29
C GLU A 143 -16.61 -1.26 -15.17
N THR A 144 -17.56 -0.82 -14.33
CA THR A 144 -17.25 0.01 -13.16
C THR A 144 -16.40 -0.73 -12.12
N GLU A 145 -16.64 -2.03 -11.90
CA GLU A 145 -15.73 -2.84 -11.08
C GLU A 145 -14.33 -2.86 -11.70
N GLY A 146 -14.21 -3.10 -13.01
CA GLY A 146 -12.93 -3.08 -13.74
C GLY A 146 -12.17 -1.78 -13.55
N LEU A 147 -12.84 -0.64 -13.74
CA LEU A 147 -12.25 0.69 -13.55
C LEU A 147 -11.74 0.89 -12.11
N ALA A 148 -12.49 0.44 -11.10
CA ALA A 148 -12.07 0.51 -9.71
C ALA A 148 -10.81 -0.34 -9.42
N TYR A 149 -10.66 -1.48 -10.10
CA TYR A 149 -9.45 -2.31 -10.01
C TYR A 149 -8.25 -1.61 -10.66
N GLU A 150 -8.44 -1.03 -11.85
CA GLU A 150 -7.40 -0.30 -12.56
C GLU A 150 -6.90 0.89 -11.72
N VAL A 151 -7.80 1.70 -11.18
CA VAL A 151 -7.47 2.83 -10.29
C VAL A 151 -6.69 2.37 -9.05
N GLN A 152 -7.12 1.29 -8.40
CA GLN A 152 -6.39 0.74 -7.25
C GLN A 152 -5.01 0.19 -7.66
N SER A 153 -4.90 -0.44 -8.83
CA SER A 153 -3.64 -0.97 -9.36
C SER A 153 -2.65 0.15 -9.65
N MET A 154 -3.09 1.21 -10.33
CA MET A 154 -2.30 2.40 -10.61
C MET A 154 -1.76 3.04 -9.32
N ARG A 155 -2.59 3.14 -8.28
CA ARG A 155 -2.16 3.64 -6.97
C ARG A 155 -1.09 2.77 -6.31
N ASN A 156 -1.23 1.45 -6.38
CA ASN A 156 -0.22 0.56 -5.84
C ASN A 156 1.10 0.65 -6.62
N GLU A 157 1.02 0.75 -7.95
CA GLU A 157 2.18 0.91 -8.81
C GLU A 157 2.95 2.19 -8.48
N ILE A 158 2.24 3.33 -8.36
CA ILE A 158 2.86 4.61 -7.99
C ILE A 158 3.50 4.55 -6.61
N ILE A 159 2.80 4.03 -5.60
CA ILE A 159 3.35 3.96 -4.24
C ILE A 159 4.64 3.14 -4.19
N HIS A 160 4.72 2.07 -4.99
CA HIS A 160 5.88 1.18 -5.00
C HIS A 160 7.01 1.60 -5.95
N HIS A 161 6.73 2.48 -6.92
CA HIS A 161 7.67 2.86 -7.98
C HIS A 161 7.77 4.38 -8.18
N ALA A 162 7.38 5.19 -7.19
CA ALA A 162 7.37 6.66 -7.28
C ALA A 162 8.75 7.24 -7.68
N ASP A 163 9.85 6.56 -7.35
CA ASP A 163 11.22 6.94 -7.68
C ASP A 163 11.60 6.70 -9.15
N ARG A 164 10.79 5.94 -9.91
CA ARG A 164 11.15 5.43 -11.25
C ARG A 164 10.14 5.77 -12.34
N ILE A 165 8.97 6.29 -11.99
CA ILE A 165 7.92 6.57 -12.96
C ILE A 165 8.14 7.96 -13.56
N THR A 166 8.48 8.01 -14.84
CA THR A 166 8.26 9.19 -15.66
C THR A 166 6.80 9.23 -16.08
N PHE A 167 6.05 10.20 -15.56
CA PHE A 167 4.64 10.37 -15.93
C PHE A 167 4.54 10.97 -17.33
N GLU A 168 3.84 10.27 -18.23
CA GLU A 168 3.46 10.86 -19.52
C GLU A 168 2.46 12.01 -19.27
N SER A 169 2.67 13.13 -19.95
CA SER A 169 1.76 14.29 -19.89
C SER A 169 0.39 13.88 -20.40
N GLY A 170 -0.59 13.74 -19.51
CA GLY A 170 -1.95 13.27 -19.80
C GLY A 170 -2.34 12.02 -19.01
N TRP A 171 -1.39 11.25 -18.49
CA TRP A 171 -1.71 10.07 -17.68
C TRP A 171 -2.42 10.45 -16.37
N VAL A 172 -1.93 11.48 -15.66
CA VAL A 172 -2.57 11.96 -14.43
C VAL A 172 -3.95 12.55 -14.68
N ASP A 173 -4.16 13.20 -15.82
CA ASP A 173 -5.45 13.77 -16.16
C ASP A 173 -6.48 12.65 -16.39
N ASN A 174 -6.10 11.61 -17.13
CA ASN A 174 -6.93 10.40 -17.30
C ASN A 174 -7.24 9.72 -15.96
N PHE A 175 -6.27 9.67 -15.04
CA PHE A 175 -6.48 9.14 -13.70
C PHE A 175 -7.47 9.98 -12.89
N ILE A 176 -7.30 11.31 -12.90
CA ILE A 176 -8.20 12.24 -12.22
C ILE A 176 -9.62 12.12 -12.80
N GLU A 177 -9.76 12.00 -14.12
CA GLU A 177 -11.05 11.77 -14.77
C GLU A 177 -11.67 10.44 -14.33
N ALA A 178 -10.91 9.35 -14.33
CA ALA A 178 -11.36 8.02 -13.89
C ALA A 178 -11.84 8.03 -12.43
N THR A 179 -11.06 8.64 -11.52
CA THR A 179 -11.43 8.77 -10.11
C THR A 179 -12.67 9.64 -9.92
N THR A 180 -12.82 10.73 -10.66
CA THR A 180 -14.00 11.61 -10.65
C THR A 180 -15.25 10.86 -11.13
N ASN A 181 -15.14 10.05 -12.18
CA ASN A 181 -16.23 9.24 -12.69
C ASN A 181 -16.66 8.16 -11.68
N LEU A 182 -15.69 7.48 -11.05
CA LEU A 182 -15.98 6.53 -9.96
C LEU A 182 -16.64 7.22 -8.76
N GLU A 183 -16.15 8.40 -8.36
CA GLU A 183 -16.74 9.18 -7.27
C GLU A 183 -18.22 9.44 -7.53
N ARG A 184 -18.56 9.92 -8.74
CA ARG A 184 -19.95 10.21 -9.14
C ARG A 184 -20.83 8.97 -9.04
N VAL A 185 -20.34 7.82 -9.50
CA VAL A 185 -21.09 6.55 -9.43
C VAL A 185 -21.28 6.13 -7.97
N LEU A 186 -20.22 6.12 -7.16
CA LEU A 186 -20.29 5.71 -5.75
C LEU A 186 -21.23 6.60 -4.95
N ARG A 187 -21.18 7.92 -5.13
CA ARG A 187 -22.15 8.84 -4.49
C ARG A 187 -23.59 8.58 -4.93
N SER A 188 -23.81 8.24 -6.21
CA SER A 188 -25.15 7.90 -6.69
C SER A 188 -25.69 6.61 -6.06
N VAL A 189 -24.81 5.63 -5.83
CA VAL A 189 -25.15 4.37 -5.16
C VAL A 189 -25.36 4.58 -3.67
N GLY A 190 -24.50 5.37 -3.01
CA GLY A 190 -24.61 5.67 -1.58
C GLY A 190 -25.93 6.34 -1.23
N ARG A 191 -26.41 7.27 -2.06
CA ARG A 191 -27.75 7.90 -1.89
C ARG A 191 -28.88 6.88 -1.96
N LYS A 192 -28.88 6.01 -2.98
CA LYS A 192 -29.87 4.93 -3.12
C LYS A 192 -29.86 3.92 -1.96
N GLY A 193 -28.74 3.83 -1.26
CA GLY A 193 -28.58 2.93 -0.11
C GLY A 193 -29.08 3.51 1.21
N ASP A 194 -29.36 4.81 1.29
CA ASP A 194 -29.77 5.47 2.52
C ASP A 194 -31.27 5.24 2.78
N PRO A 195 -31.64 4.48 3.83
CA PRO A 195 -33.04 4.20 4.13
C PRO A 195 -33.85 5.47 4.48
N ALA A 196 -33.18 6.58 4.80
CA ALA A 196 -33.85 7.86 5.03
C ALA A 196 -34.51 8.43 3.76
N GLU A 197 -34.02 8.10 2.57
CA GLU A 197 -34.56 8.60 1.30
C GLU A 197 -35.88 7.89 0.91
N GLU A 198 -36.09 6.62 1.31
CA GLU A 198 -37.32 5.87 1.03
C GLU A 198 -38.52 6.31 1.88
N VAL A 199 -38.31 6.89 3.07
CA VAL A 199 -39.39 7.30 3.98
C VAL A 199 -39.94 8.70 3.63
N GLY A 200 -39.23 9.45 2.78
CA GLY A 200 -39.50 10.85 2.45
C GLY A 200 -40.26 11.12 1.15
N ALA A 201 -40.78 10.10 0.45
CA ALA A 201 -41.63 10.31 -0.73
C ALA A 201 -43.11 10.43 -0.27
N PRO A 202 -43.65 11.65 -0.05
CA PRO A 202 -45.07 11.82 0.22
C PRO A 202 -45.85 11.33 -1.00
N GLY A 203 -46.80 10.42 -0.75
CA GLY A 203 -47.70 9.90 -1.77
C GLY A 203 -48.36 11.03 -2.55
N ALA A 204 -48.13 10.99 -3.86
CA ALA A 204 -48.94 11.66 -4.87
C ALA A 204 -49.82 10.63 -5.57
#